data_AF-A0A024JW85-F1
#
_entry.id   AF-A0A024JW85-F1
#
_cell.length_a   1.000
_cell.length_b   1.000
_cell.length_c   1.000
_cell.angle_alpha   90.00
_cell.angle_beta   90.00
_cell.angle_gamma   90.00
#
_symmetry.space_group_name_H-M   'P 1'
#
loop_
_entity.id
_entity.type
_entity.pdbx_description
1 polymer ?
#
loop_
_entity_poly.entity_id
_entity_poly.type
_entity_poly.pdbx_seq_one_letter_code
_entity_poly.pdbx_strand_id
1 'polypeptide(L)'
;MLVGSPTEIADELERWVEEADVDGFNLAYVTTPGTFGDFAKLVVPELRRRGRVPEHFARGTLRERLGGAGPLLPADHPGAAYRR
;
A
#
# COMPACT_ATOMS: atom_id res chain seq x y z
N MET A 1 -0.86 10.07 -14.91
CA MET A 1 -1.26 11.00 -13.83
C MET A 1 -2.74 10.81 -13.60
N LEU A 2 -3.15 10.60 -12.35
CA LEU A 2 -4.55 10.46 -11.94
C LEU A 2 -4.98 11.75 -11.24
N VAL A 3 -6.09 12.33 -11.68
CA VAL A 3 -6.62 13.60 -11.14
C VAL A 3 -8.14 13.45 -11.03
N GLY A 4 -8.70 13.76 -9.87
CA GLY A 4 -10.12 13.64 -9.61
C GLY A 4 -10.47 13.88 -8.14
N SER A 5 -11.74 13.72 -7.82
CA SER A 5 -12.25 13.67 -6.45
C SER A 5 -11.74 12.43 -5.70
N PRO A 6 -11.84 12.38 -4.36
CA PRO A 6 -11.38 11.23 -3.59
C PRO A 6 -12.05 9.91 -3.99
N THR A 7 -13.34 9.95 -4.33
CA THR A 7 -14.10 8.79 -4.81
C THR A 7 -13.57 8.31 -6.15
N GLU A 8 -13.39 9.21 -7.13
CA GLU A 8 -12.87 8.84 -8.45
C GLU A 8 -11.45 8.28 -8.37
N ILE A 9 -10.61 8.86 -7.50
CA ILE A 9 -9.26 8.32 -7.28
C ILE A 9 -9.34 6.92 -6.66
N ALA A 10 -10.18 6.70 -5.65
CA ALA A 10 -10.34 5.39 -5.03
C ALA A 10 -10.89 4.34 -6.00
N ASP A 11 -11.88 4.70 -6.84
CA ASP A 11 -12.44 3.84 -7.89
C ASP A 11 -11.34 3.39 -8.87
N GLU A 12 -10.49 4.32 -9.32
CA GLU A 12 -9.40 4.00 -10.25
C GLU A 12 -8.34 3.10 -9.61
N LEU A 13 -7.97 3.36 -8.35
CA LEU A 13 -7.00 2.53 -7.63
C LEU A 13 -7.54 1.10 -7.44
N GLU A 14 -8.82 0.94 -7.10
CA GLU A 14 -9.46 -0.38 -7.00
C GLU A 14 -9.51 -1.09 -8.35
N ARG A 15 -9.85 -0.37 -9.43
CA ARG A 15 -9.84 -0.93 -10.78
C ARG A 15 -8.46 -1.46 -11.15
N TRP A 16 -7.38 -0.74 -10.84
CA TRP A 16 -6.03 -1.22 -11.11
C TRP A 16 -5.66 -2.46 -10.29
N VAL A 17 -6.07 -2.55 -9.02
CA VAL A 17 -5.88 -3.76 -8.22
C VAL A 17 -6.63 -4.93 -8.86
N GLU A 18 -7.88 -4.74 -9.26
CA GLU A 18 -8.73 -5.80 -9.80
C GLU A 18 -8.33 -6.26 -11.21
N GLU A 19 -7.94 -5.32 -12.08
CA GLU A 19 -7.63 -5.62 -13.49
C GLU A 19 -6.16 -5.96 -13.71
N ALA A 20 -5.24 -5.36 -12.95
CA ALA A 20 -3.80 -5.53 -13.14
C ALA A 20 -3.12 -6.36 -12.04
N ASP A 21 -3.87 -6.81 -11.03
CA ASP A 21 -3.39 -7.67 -9.94
C ASP A 21 -2.17 -7.08 -9.21
N VAL A 22 -2.23 -5.77 -8.94
CA VAL A 22 -1.18 -5.06 -8.18
C VAL A 22 -1.53 -5.03 -6.69
N ASP A 23 -0.54 -5.33 -5.83
CA ASP A 23 -0.74 -5.34 -4.37
C ASP A 23 -0.70 -3.94 -3.72
N GLY A 24 -0.24 -2.93 -4.45
CA GLY A 24 -0.11 -1.57 -3.92
C GLY A 24 0.61 -0.61 -4.84
N PHE A 25 0.79 0.62 -4.36
CA PHE A 25 1.27 1.74 -5.16
C PHE A 25 2.45 2.46 -4.51
N ASN A 26 3.45 2.78 -5.33
CA ASN A 26 4.44 3.79 -4.99
C ASN A 26 3.94 5.16 -5.44
N LEU A 27 3.57 6.03 -4.49
CA LEU A 27 3.05 7.37 -4.77
C LEU A 27 4.17 8.35 -5.09
N ALA A 28 4.25 8.78 -6.34
CA ALA A 28 5.06 9.91 -6.76
C ALA A 28 4.35 11.25 -6.45
N TYR A 29 5.13 12.32 -6.28
CA TYR A 29 4.60 13.64 -5.93
C TYR A 29 4.78 14.65 -7.06
N VAL A 30 3.84 15.59 -7.14
CA VAL A 30 4.00 16.82 -7.94
C VAL A 30 4.56 17.94 -7.04
N THR A 31 4.08 18.01 -5.80
CA THR A 31 4.57 18.95 -4.78
C THR A 31 4.84 18.23 -3.46
N THR A 32 5.87 18.68 -2.73
CA THR A 32 6.21 18.12 -1.41
C THR A 32 6.18 19.22 -0.34
N PRO A 33 5.48 19.02 0.80
CA PRO A 33 4.73 17.82 1.20
C PRO A 33 3.29 17.75 0.66
N GLY A 34 2.87 18.70 -0.17
CA GLY A 34 1.47 18.91 -0.58
C GLY A 34 0.75 17.66 -1.09
N THR A 35 1.32 16.98 -2.10
CA THR A 35 0.68 15.77 -2.68
C THR A 35 0.41 14.69 -1.63
N PHE A 36 1.36 14.45 -0.72
CA PHE A 36 1.17 13.46 0.34
C PHE A 36 0.13 13.91 1.37
N GLY A 37 0.12 15.20 1.71
CA GLY A 37 -0.86 15.78 2.62
C GLY A 37 -2.29 15.63 2.09
N ASP A 38 -2.50 15.94 0.81
CA ASP A 38 -3.82 15.84 0.19
C ASP A 38 -4.28 14.38 0.08
N PHE A 39 -3.41 13.46 -0.36
CA PHE A 39 -3.73 12.04 -0.42
C PHE A 39 -4.11 11.48 0.97
N ALA A 40 -3.32 11.81 1.99
CA ALA A 40 -3.57 11.35 3.36
C ALA A 40 -4.86 11.93 3.97
N LYS A 41 -5.21 13.18 3.64
CA LYS A 41 -6.41 13.83 4.18
C LYS A 41 -7.68 13.48 3.42
N LEU A 42 -7.60 13.25 2.11
CA LEU A 42 -8.77 13.14 1.25
C LEU A 42 -9.01 11.70 0.78
N VAL A 43 -7.97 11.01 0.30
CA VAL A 43 -8.11 9.69 -0.35
C VAL A 43 -8.03 8.54 0.66
N VAL A 44 -7.11 8.61 1.63
CA VAL A 44 -6.96 7.56 2.65
C VAL A 44 -8.26 7.29 3.43
N PRO A 45 -9.05 8.29 3.86
CA PRO A 45 -10.33 8.04 4.51
C PRO A 45 -11.33 7.30 3.62
N GLU A 46 -11.37 7.61 2.33
CA GLU A 46 -12.25 6.92 1.38
C GLU A 46 -11.82 5.46 1.19
N LEU A 47 -10.51 5.20 1.03
CA LEU A 47 -9.98 3.83 0.95
C LEU A 47 -10.22 3.03 2.25
N ARG A 48 -10.19 3.68 3.43
CA ARG A 48 -10.57 3.04 4.70
C ARG A 48 -12.05 2.67 4.74
N ARG A 49 -12.93 3.58 4.31
CA ARG A 49 -14.38 3.32 4.21
C ARG A 49 -14.68 2.10 3.35
N ARG A 50 -13.85 1.84 2.33
CA ARG A 50 -13.94 0.69 1.42
C ARG A 50 -13.19 -0.55 1.91
N GLY A 51 -12.52 -0.50 3.07
CA GLY A 51 -11.76 -1.62 3.62
C GLY A 51 -10.43 -1.91 2.89
N ARG A 52 -9.94 -0.98 2.05
CA ARG A 52 -8.68 -1.14 1.30
C ARG A 52 -7.44 -0.68 2.07
N VAL A 53 -7.61 0.19 3.06
CA VAL A 53 -6.54 0.61 3.97
C VAL A 53 -6.92 0.26 5.40
N PRO A 54 -6.05 -0.40 6.17
CA PRO A 54 -6.36 -0.73 7.56
C PRO A 54 -6.41 0.53 8.42
N GLU A 55 -7.31 0.54 9.41
CA GLU A 55 -7.35 1.58 10.44
C GLU A 55 -6.08 1.54 11.29
N HIS A 56 -5.62 0.34 11.63
CA HIS A 56 -4.44 0.09 12.47
C HIS A 56 -3.56 -0.96 11.80
N PHE A 57 -2.27 -0.67 11.72
CA PHE A 57 -1.32 -1.64 11.18
C PHE A 57 -0.95 -2.69 12.23
N ALA A 58 -0.79 -3.94 11.78
CA ALA A 58 -0.26 -5.00 12.61
C ALA A 58 1.12 -4.63 13.19
N ARG A 59 1.40 -5.11 14.40
CA ARG A 59 2.72 -5.00 15.03
C ARG A 59 3.69 -5.98 14.38
N GLY A 60 4.99 -5.72 14.55
CA GLY A 60 6.05 -6.55 13.99
C GLY A 60 6.93 -5.79 13.01
N THR A 61 7.82 -6.53 12.37
CA THR A 61 8.71 -6.05 11.32
C THR A 61 7.92 -5.65 10.06
N LEU A 62 8.55 -4.88 9.17
CA LEU A 62 7.94 -4.52 7.90
C LEU A 62 7.58 -5.77 7.05
N ARG A 63 8.42 -6.81 7.10
CA ARG A 63 8.16 -8.06 6.37
C ARG A 63 6.86 -8.71 6.81
N GLU A 64 6.63 -8.81 8.11
CA GLU A 64 5.40 -9.39 8.68
C GLU A 64 4.18 -8.55 8.28
N ARG A 65 4.33 -7.22 8.29
CA ARG A 65 3.25 -6.30 7.88
C ARG A 65 2.92 -6.34 6.39
N LEU A 66 3.84 -6.78 5.54
CA LEU A 66 3.66 -6.95 4.10
C LEU A 66 3.26 -8.39 3.70
N GLY A 67 2.80 -9.20 4.66
CA GLY A 67 2.31 -10.57 4.40
C GLY A 67 3.37 -11.67 4.52
N GLY A 68 4.58 -11.36 4.96
CA GLY A 68 5.59 -12.37 5.26
C GLY A 68 5.23 -13.22 6.49
N ALA A 69 5.49 -14.52 6.44
CA ALA A 69 5.17 -15.48 7.51
C ALA A 69 6.00 -15.33 8.81
N GLY A 70 6.92 -14.36 8.89
CA GLY A 70 7.76 -14.12 10.05
C GLY A 70 8.81 -13.04 9.80
N PRO A 71 9.71 -12.80 10.78
CA PRO A 71 10.67 -11.70 10.72
C PRO A 71 11.84 -11.95 9.76
N LEU A 72 12.05 -13.20 9.34
CA LEU A 72 13.10 -13.62 8.41
C LEU A 72 12.52 -13.94 7.03
N LEU A 73 13.38 -14.01 6.01
CA LEU A 73 12.96 -14.38 4.66
C LEU A 73 12.25 -15.77 4.65
N PRO A 74 11.34 -16.02 3.70
CA PRO A 74 10.83 -17.37 3.42
C PRO A 74 11.96 -18.38 3.15
N ALA A 75 11.67 -19.68 3.33
CA ALA A 75 12.67 -20.75 3.14
C ALA A 75 13.12 -20.91 1.67
N ASP A 76 12.26 -20.55 0.73
CA ASP A 76 12.49 -20.55 -0.72
C ASP A 76 13.17 -19.26 -1.24
N HIS A 77 13.37 -18.25 -0.39
CA HIS A 77 14.09 -17.04 -0.77
C HIS A 77 15.61 -17.30 -0.82
N PRO A 78 16.36 -16.90 -1.87
CA PRO A 78 17.80 -17.18 -2.00
C PRO A 78 18.65 -16.76 -0.79
N GLY A 79 18.32 -15.62 -0.18
CA GLY A 79 18.96 -15.15 1.05
C GLY A 79 18.82 -16.06 2.27
N ALA A 80 17.85 -16.99 2.29
CA ALA A 80 17.69 -17.95 3.39
C ALA A 80 18.84 -18.97 3.45
N ALA A 81 19.47 -19.30 2.31
CA ALA A 81 20.61 -20.22 2.25
C ALA A 81 21.86 -19.72 2.97
N TYR A 82 21.92 -18.43 3.30
CA TYR A 82 23.07 -17.79 3.97
C TYR A 82 22.83 -17.50 5.45
N ARG A 83 21.75 -18.02 6.05
CA ARG A 83 21.53 -17.96 7.50
C ARG A 83 22.59 -18.84 8.19
N ARG A 84 23.33 -18.23 9.11
CA ARG A 84 24.29 -18.93 9.97
C ARG A 84 23.65 -19.13 11.34
#